data_AF-A0A935B0B5-F1
#
_entry.id   AF-A0A935B0B5-F1
#
_cell.length_a   1.000
_cell.length_b   1.000
_cell.length_c   1.000
_cell.angle_alpha   90.00
_cell.angle_beta   90.00
_cell.angle_gamma   90.00
#
_symmetry.space_group_name_H-M   'P 1'
#
loop_
_entity.id
_entity.type
_entity.pdbx_description
1 polymer ?
#
loop_
_entity_poly.entity_id
_entity_poly.type
_entity_poly.pdbx_seq_one_letter_code
_entity_poly.pdbx_strand_id
1 'polypeptide(L)'
;MSESPPASAESASFAAEVERVRQSGQLGRGTQMQRMFEFLVACQAQGRVPKELEIAVGGFGRGADFDVAQDATVRVTAHKLRRRLEDFYREEGAAAPHRLTLPRGEYRLTLESAAVPVDAAVAAAKEDSWLRRERTAWIVAGLLGALCLALLVALLQRPDVDARVARVRESPLWAPLLEDALPIQLVLGDYYIFGETDGSGVVRRLIRDFEVNSQQDLEQRFIADPRLATQFADLKLGYLPTSSAQALREVLPVVTASGKHVTLTLASELDPSTIKTTHVIYRLPQLPGHARGHGVRWLALCLRRILRRDHRWRDGSDVGQRCRGAAFGHRALHRLCLCGQRRRSRRGAASGHRGHA
;
A
#
# COMPACT_ATOMS: atom_id res chain seq x y z
N MET A 1 -6.26 28.20 -62.59
CA MET A 1 -5.89 27.56 -63.87
C MET A 1 -5.36 26.18 -63.52
N SER A 2 -6.08 25.13 -63.92
CA SER A 2 -5.57 23.76 -63.87
C SER A 2 -4.45 23.64 -64.90
N GLU A 3 -3.21 23.45 -64.45
CA GLU A 3 -2.16 22.91 -65.30
C GLU A 3 -2.14 21.39 -65.08
N SER A 4 -2.72 20.66 -66.03
CA SER A 4 -2.36 19.26 -66.28
C SER A 4 -1.20 19.24 -67.28
N PRO A 5 0.04 18.89 -66.87
CA PRO A 5 1.11 18.47 -67.79
C PRO A 5 1.02 16.93 -68.01
N PRO A 6 1.70 16.35 -69.03
CA PRO A 6 1.01 15.69 -70.11
C PRO A 6 0.98 14.17 -69.97
N ALA A 7 -0.23 13.59 -69.98
CA ALA A 7 -0.44 12.14 -70.03
C ALA A 7 0.31 11.44 -71.20
N SER A 8 0.72 12.19 -72.24
CA SER A 8 1.50 11.67 -73.36
C SER A 8 2.97 11.38 -73.03
N ALA A 9 3.62 12.16 -72.14
CA ALA A 9 5.03 11.95 -71.79
C ALA A 9 5.24 10.79 -70.83
N GLU A 10 4.33 10.62 -69.87
CA GLU A 10 4.33 9.46 -68.96
C GLU A 10 4.02 8.16 -69.72
N SER A 11 3.06 8.20 -70.66
CA SER A 11 2.74 7.06 -71.52
C SER A 11 3.92 6.64 -72.41
N ALA A 12 4.66 7.62 -72.97
CA ALA A 12 5.87 7.35 -73.76
C ALA A 12 7.01 6.76 -72.91
N SER A 13 7.21 7.28 -71.69
CA SER A 13 8.24 6.78 -70.76
C SER A 13 7.91 5.37 -70.25
N PHE A 14 6.63 5.09 -69.99
CA PHE A 14 6.16 3.75 -69.63
C PHE A 14 6.38 2.76 -70.78
N ALA A 15 6.02 3.11 -72.02
CA ALA A 15 6.22 2.25 -73.18
C ALA A 15 7.71 1.93 -73.43
N ALA A 16 8.58 2.93 -73.29
CA ALA A 16 10.03 2.73 -73.40
C ALA A 16 10.56 1.77 -72.33
N GLU A 17 10.06 1.88 -71.09
CA GLU A 17 10.48 1.01 -69.99
C GLU A 17 9.99 -0.44 -70.15
N VAL A 18 8.76 -0.61 -70.63
CA VAL A 18 8.22 -1.94 -70.97
C VAL A 18 9.09 -2.62 -72.01
N GLU A 19 9.53 -1.89 -73.04
CA GLU A 19 10.37 -2.44 -74.09
C GLU A 19 11.77 -2.82 -73.57
N ARG A 20 12.35 -2.03 -72.65
CA ARG A 20 13.60 -2.40 -71.97
C ARG A 20 13.48 -3.72 -71.22
N VAL A 21 12.39 -3.90 -70.47
CA VAL A 21 12.13 -5.15 -69.72
C VAL A 21 11.86 -6.33 -70.67
N ARG A 22 11.25 -6.11 -71.85
CA ARG A 22 11.09 -7.16 -72.86
C ARG A 22 12.43 -7.61 -73.43
N GLN A 23 13.32 -6.66 -73.73
CA GLN A 23 14.61 -6.92 -74.36
C GLN A 23 15.64 -7.53 -73.41
N SER A 24 15.54 -7.31 -72.10
CA SER A 24 16.46 -7.89 -71.11
C SER A 24 16.37 -9.41 -71.01
N GLY A 25 15.27 -10.02 -71.44
CA GLY A 25 15.07 -11.47 -71.37
C GLY A 25 14.95 -12.03 -69.94
N GLN A 26 14.98 -11.18 -68.91
CA GLN A 26 14.94 -11.55 -67.48
C GLN A 26 13.60 -12.18 -67.05
N LEU A 27 12.52 -11.96 -67.82
CA LEU A 27 11.23 -12.62 -67.63
C LEU A 27 11.27 -14.13 -67.94
N GLY A 28 12.37 -14.61 -68.54
CA GLY A 28 12.61 -16.03 -68.86
C GLY A 28 11.76 -16.56 -70.02
N ARG A 29 12.10 -17.76 -70.52
CA ARG A 29 11.38 -18.44 -71.62
C ARG A 29 9.99 -18.99 -71.23
N GLY A 30 9.53 -18.73 -70.00
CA GLY A 30 8.27 -19.25 -69.48
C GLY A 30 7.08 -18.47 -70.03
N THR A 31 6.20 -19.14 -70.79
CA THR A 31 5.06 -18.52 -71.48
C THR A 31 4.09 -17.81 -70.53
N GLN A 32 3.93 -18.28 -69.29
CA GLN A 32 2.98 -17.69 -68.35
C GLN A 32 3.41 -16.32 -67.81
N MET A 33 4.67 -16.13 -67.41
CA MET A 33 5.12 -14.85 -66.85
C MET A 33 5.08 -13.74 -67.90
N GLN A 34 5.50 -14.06 -69.13
CA GLN A 34 5.40 -13.14 -70.27
C GLN A 34 3.95 -12.79 -70.59
N ARG A 35 3.05 -13.79 -70.69
CA ARG A 35 1.63 -13.54 -70.94
C ARG A 35 0.99 -12.65 -69.86
N MET A 36 1.34 -12.87 -68.60
CA MET A 36 0.85 -12.01 -67.51
C MET A 36 1.39 -10.58 -67.65
N PHE A 37 2.69 -10.41 -67.91
CA PHE A 37 3.28 -9.09 -68.13
C PHE A 37 2.61 -8.35 -69.28
N GLU A 38 2.44 -8.99 -70.44
CA GLU A 38 1.75 -8.42 -71.59
C GLU A 38 0.29 -8.05 -71.30
N PHE A 39 -0.43 -8.91 -70.57
CA PHE A 39 -1.80 -8.62 -70.15
C PHE A 39 -1.88 -7.40 -69.24
N LEU A 40 -0.93 -7.25 -68.30
CA LEU A 40 -0.85 -6.10 -67.41
C LEU A 40 -0.49 -4.80 -68.15
N VAL A 41 0.40 -4.87 -69.15
CA VAL A 41 0.72 -3.74 -70.03
C VAL A 41 -0.52 -3.29 -70.82
N ALA A 42 -1.27 -4.23 -71.38
CA ALA A 42 -2.51 -3.93 -72.11
C ALA A 42 -3.58 -3.31 -71.20
N CYS A 43 -3.71 -3.79 -69.96
CA CYS A 43 -4.62 -3.20 -68.97
C CYS A 43 -4.19 -1.79 -68.54
N GLN A 44 -2.87 -1.56 -68.39
CA GLN A 44 -2.35 -0.24 -68.09
C GLN A 44 -2.67 0.74 -69.22
N ALA A 45 -2.46 0.35 -70.48
CA ALA A 45 -2.77 1.20 -71.64
C ALA A 45 -4.25 1.60 -71.72
N GLN A 46 -5.15 0.80 -71.11
CA GLN A 46 -6.59 1.08 -70.97
C GLN A 46 -6.93 1.85 -69.67
N GLY A 47 -5.95 2.19 -68.84
CA GLY A 47 -6.10 2.91 -67.59
C GLY A 47 -6.81 2.12 -66.48
N ARG A 48 -6.90 0.79 -66.58
CA ARG A 48 -7.69 -0.05 -65.66
C ARG A 48 -6.85 -1.02 -64.84
N VAL A 49 -7.36 -1.37 -63.67
CA VAL A 49 -6.76 -2.37 -62.77
C VAL A 49 -7.51 -3.71 -62.92
N PRO A 50 -6.88 -4.75 -63.48
CA PRO A 50 -7.52 -6.05 -63.66
C PRO A 50 -7.71 -6.78 -62.33
N LYS A 51 -8.81 -7.53 -62.21
CA LYS A 51 -9.04 -8.49 -61.12
C LYS A 51 -8.30 -9.81 -61.37
N GLU A 52 -8.07 -10.60 -60.34
CA GLU A 52 -7.37 -11.90 -60.43
C GLU A 52 -8.03 -12.86 -61.44
N LEU A 53 -9.37 -12.92 -61.45
CA LEU A 53 -10.13 -13.72 -62.41
C LEU A 53 -9.91 -13.26 -63.87
N GLU A 54 -9.80 -11.96 -64.11
CA GLU A 54 -9.56 -11.41 -65.45
C GLU A 54 -8.17 -11.77 -65.97
N ILE A 55 -7.17 -11.85 -65.08
CA ILE A 55 -5.81 -12.26 -65.42
C ILE A 55 -5.77 -13.76 -65.72
N ALA A 56 -6.52 -14.57 -64.95
CA ALA A 56 -6.62 -16.01 -65.21
C ALA A 56 -7.25 -16.31 -66.58
N VAL A 57 -8.34 -15.61 -66.92
CA VAL A 57 -9.05 -15.80 -68.20
C VAL A 57 -8.29 -15.14 -69.36
N GLY A 58 -7.99 -13.85 -69.25
CA GLY A 58 -7.42 -13.05 -70.34
C GLY A 58 -5.89 -13.17 -70.49
N GLY A 59 -5.17 -13.43 -69.40
CA GLY A 59 -3.71 -13.60 -69.41
C GLY A 59 -3.26 -15.06 -69.55
N PHE A 60 -3.94 -15.99 -68.89
CA PHE A 60 -3.55 -17.42 -68.91
C PHE A 60 -4.42 -18.31 -69.80
N GLY A 61 -5.52 -17.81 -70.35
CA GLY A 61 -6.42 -18.57 -71.21
C GLY A 61 -7.18 -19.67 -70.47
N ARG A 62 -7.44 -19.49 -69.17
CA ARG A 62 -8.27 -20.41 -68.37
C ARG A 62 -9.76 -20.15 -68.64
N GLY A 63 -10.58 -21.20 -68.50
CA GLY A 63 -12.04 -21.08 -68.60
C GLY A 63 -12.65 -20.25 -67.47
N ALA A 64 -13.90 -19.81 -67.64
CA ALA A 64 -14.63 -19.01 -66.64
C ALA A 64 -14.88 -19.76 -65.31
N ASP A 65 -14.69 -21.08 -65.30
CA ASP A 65 -14.79 -21.95 -64.11
C ASP A 65 -13.55 -21.89 -63.19
N PHE A 66 -12.66 -20.91 -63.40
CA PHE A 66 -11.45 -20.73 -62.57
C PHE A 66 -11.79 -20.26 -61.16
N ASP A 67 -11.49 -21.09 -60.16
CA ASP A 67 -11.64 -20.74 -58.75
C ASP A 67 -10.38 -20.04 -58.20
N VAL A 68 -10.50 -18.73 -57.99
CA VAL A 68 -9.45 -17.85 -57.43
C VAL A 68 -9.01 -18.27 -56.02
N ALA A 69 -9.89 -18.89 -55.24
CA ALA A 69 -9.57 -19.33 -53.88
C ALA A 69 -8.63 -20.56 -53.90
N GLN A 70 -8.85 -21.48 -54.84
CA GLN A 70 -8.16 -22.77 -54.90
C GLN A 70 -6.92 -22.76 -55.81
N ASP A 71 -6.89 -21.96 -56.89
CA ASP A 71 -5.74 -21.88 -57.80
C ASP A 71 -4.91 -20.61 -57.57
N ALA A 72 -3.72 -20.79 -56.96
CA ALA A 72 -2.79 -19.70 -56.67
C ALA A 72 -1.89 -19.31 -57.87
N THR A 73 -2.13 -19.82 -59.08
CA THR A 73 -1.25 -19.60 -60.24
C THR A 73 -1.02 -18.11 -60.54
N VAL A 74 -2.07 -17.27 -60.44
CA VAL A 74 -1.96 -15.81 -60.65
C VAL A 74 -1.12 -15.17 -59.55
N ARG A 75 -1.40 -15.47 -58.28
CA ARG A 75 -0.64 -14.97 -57.12
C ARG A 75 0.83 -15.36 -57.20
N VAL A 76 1.14 -16.63 -57.47
CA VAL A 76 2.52 -17.14 -57.59
C VAL A 76 3.25 -16.49 -58.75
N THR A 77 2.61 -16.36 -59.91
CA THR A 77 3.23 -15.72 -61.09
C THR A 77 3.47 -14.24 -60.83
N ALA A 78 2.55 -13.53 -60.19
CA ALA A 78 2.72 -12.14 -59.77
C ALA A 78 3.89 -11.96 -58.79
N HIS A 79 4.06 -12.86 -57.82
CA HIS A 79 5.22 -12.85 -56.94
C HIS A 79 6.53 -13.07 -57.70
N LYS A 80 6.56 -14.00 -58.66
CA LYS A 80 7.73 -14.23 -59.50
C LYS A 80 8.04 -13.02 -60.40
N LEU A 81 7.02 -12.38 -60.97
CA LEU A 81 7.18 -11.17 -61.79
C LEU A 81 7.74 -10.01 -60.97
N ARG A 82 7.24 -9.77 -59.75
CA ARG A 82 7.80 -8.76 -58.83
C ARG A 82 9.29 -8.97 -58.60
N ARG A 83 9.67 -10.20 -58.24
CA ARG A 83 11.07 -10.55 -57.99
C ARG A 83 11.94 -10.35 -59.23
N ARG A 84 11.46 -10.72 -60.42
CA ARG A 84 12.21 -10.53 -61.67
C ARG A 84 12.38 -9.07 -62.06
N LEU A 85 11.37 -8.22 -61.82
CA LEU A 85 11.51 -6.78 -62.01
C LEU A 85 12.52 -6.19 -61.02
N GLU A 86 12.47 -6.59 -59.74
CA GLU A 86 13.46 -6.19 -58.73
C GLU A 86 14.88 -6.60 -59.10
N ASP A 87 15.08 -7.83 -59.62
CA ASP A 87 16.39 -8.32 -60.05
C ASP A 87 16.89 -7.56 -61.30
N PHE A 88 16.03 -7.29 -62.28
CA PHE A 88 16.38 -6.48 -63.47
C PHE A 88 16.86 -5.07 -63.08
N TYR A 89 16.16 -4.38 -62.17
CA TYR A 89 16.56 -3.05 -61.71
C TYR A 89 17.77 -3.07 -60.75
N ARG A 90 18.12 -4.23 -60.18
CA ARG A 90 19.35 -4.39 -59.40
C ARG A 90 20.59 -4.55 -60.29
N GLU A 91 20.44 -5.22 -61.43
CA GLU A 91 21.57 -5.60 -62.31
C GLU A 91 21.73 -4.61 -63.49
N GLU A 92 20.75 -4.56 -64.38
CA GLU A 92 20.85 -3.85 -65.67
C GLU A 92 20.17 -2.48 -65.64
N GLY A 93 19.10 -2.34 -64.84
CA GLY A 93 18.25 -1.15 -64.75
C GLY A 93 18.64 -0.15 -63.65
N ALA A 94 19.76 -0.36 -62.96
CA ALA A 94 20.14 0.43 -61.77
C ALA A 94 20.32 1.94 -62.03
N ALA A 95 20.69 2.31 -63.27
CA ALA A 95 20.86 3.69 -63.71
C ALA A 95 19.65 4.24 -64.48
N ALA A 96 18.56 3.48 -64.60
CA ALA A 96 17.37 3.93 -65.31
C ALA A 96 16.65 5.04 -64.51
N PRO A 97 16.21 6.14 -65.15
CA PRO A 97 15.52 7.24 -64.46
C PRO A 97 14.13 6.84 -63.94
N HIS A 98 13.56 5.78 -64.51
CA HIS A 98 12.24 5.25 -64.16
C HIS A 98 12.32 3.73 -63.94
N ARG A 99 11.52 3.23 -63.01
CA ARG A 99 11.38 1.80 -62.72
C ARG A 99 9.92 1.34 -62.80
N LEU A 100 9.70 0.18 -63.40
CA LEU A 100 8.42 -0.51 -63.38
C LEU A 100 8.26 -1.28 -62.07
N THR A 101 7.21 -0.96 -61.32
CA THR A 101 6.85 -1.65 -60.08
C THR A 101 5.48 -2.31 -60.21
N LEU A 102 5.30 -3.44 -59.53
CA LEU A 102 4.02 -4.14 -59.39
C LEU A 102 3.68 -4.18 -57.88
N PRO A 103 2.88 -3.21 -57.37
CA PRO A 103 2.58 -3.10 -55.94
C PRO A 103 1.98 -4.37 -55.33
N ARG A 104 2.13 -4.54 -54.02
CA ARG A 104 1.50 -5.67 -53.30
C ARG A 104 0.00 -5.41 -53.18
N GLY A 105 -0.81 -6.42 -53.49
CA GLY A 105 -2.28 -6.34 -53.43
C GLY A 105 -2.94 -5.76 -54.69
N GLU A 106 -2.17 -5.18 -55.61
CA GLU A 106 -2.66 -4.70 -56.90
C GLU A 106 -2.02 -5.48 -58.04
N TYR A 107 -2.78 -5.63 -59.13
CA TYR A 107 -2.31 -6.23 -60.38
C TYR A 107 -2.20 -5.14 -61.46
N ARG A 108 -1.49 -4.04 -61.18
CA ARG A 108 -1.20 -2.99 -62.15
C ARG A 108 0.28 -2.64 -62.16
N LEU A 109 0.82 -2.32 -63.33
CA LEU A 109 2.18 -1.82 -63.46
C LEU A 109 2.18 -0.30 -63.25
N THR A 110 3.11 0.17 -62.42
CA THR A 110 3.31 1.60 -62.12
C THR A 110 4.72 2.02 -62.47
N LEU A 111 4.87 3.24 -62.98
CA LEU A 111 6.16 3.86 -63.24
C LEU A 111 6.54 4.72 -62.04
N GLU A 112 7.65 4.41 -61.36
CA GLU A 112 8.18 5.23 -60.28
C GLU A 112 9.48 5.91 -60.72
N SER A 113 9.71 7.16 -60.29
CA SER A 113 11.01 7.82 -60.47
C SER A 113 12.03 7.20 -59.51
N ALA A 114 13.21 6.85 -60.03
CA ALA A 114 14.29 6.33 -59.21
C ALA A 114 14.94 7.48 -58.42
N ALA A 115 14.47 7.74 -57.19
CA ALA A 115 15.13 8.65 -56.26
C ALA A 115 16.35 7.98 -55.59
N VAL A 116 17.43 8.75 -55.47
CA VAL A 116 18.78 8.54 -54.88
C VAL A 116 18.78 7.66 -53.59
N PRO A 117 19.84 6.84 -53.32
CA PRO A 117 19.73 5.64 -52.48
C PRO A 117 19.48 5.92 -50.98
N VAL A 118 18.67 5.02 -50.41
CA VAL A 118 17.99 5.09 -49.10
C VAL A 118 18.90 4.75 -47.89
N ASP A 119 20.19 4.47 -48.11
CA ASP A 119 21.08 4.00 -47.03
C ASP A 119 21.48 5.09 -46.01
N ALA A 120 21.45 6.37 -46.39
CA ALA A 120 21.79 7.46 -45.46
C ALA A 120 20.66 7.82 -44.48
N ALA A 121 19.39 7.66 -44.87
CA ALA A 121 18.24 8.05 -44.05
C ALA A 121 17.90 7.00 -42.97
N VAL A 122 18.18 5.71 -43.23
CA VAL A 122 17.91 4.61 -42.28
C VAL A 122 18.97 4.56 -41.17
N ALA A 123 20.20 4.98 -41.45
CA ALA A 123 21.26 5.07 -40.45
C ALA A 123 21.00 6.21 -39.42
N ALA A 124 20.64 7.40 -39.89
CA ALA A 124 20.33 8.53 -39.01
C ALA A 124 19.10 8.27 -38.11
N ALA A 125 18.07 7.59 -38.62
CA ALA A 125 16.89 7.24 -37.83
C ALA A 125 17.16 6.17 -36.73
N LYS A 126 18.16 5.29 -36.93
CA LYS A 126 18.60 4.34 -35.90
C LYS A 126 19.42 5.02 -34.82
N GLU A 127 20.26 5.99 -35.17
CA GLU A 127 21.08 6.76 -34.22
C GLU A 127 20.27 7.67 -33.29
N ASP A 128 19.09 8.17 -33.68
CA ASP A 128 18.24 8.93 -32.74
C ASP A 128 17.51 8.04 -31.71
N SER A 129 17.34 6.75 -32.02
CA SER A 129 16.55 5.83 -31.19
C SER A 129 17.31 5.24 -29.99
N TRP A 130 18.63 5.03 -30.10
CA TRP A 130 19.46 4.52 -28.98
C TRP A 130 19.72 5.60 -27.93
N LEU A 131 20.04 6.83 -28.36
CA LEU A 131 20.25 7.99 -27.48
C LEU A 131 18.98 8.36 -26.67
N ARG A 132 17.77 8.23 -27.26
CA ARG A 132 16.51 8.42 -26.52
C ARG A 132 16.21 7.28 -25.54
N ARG A 133 16.66 6.05 -25.83
CA ARG A 133 16.41 4.87 -24.99
C ARG A 133 17.33 4.83 -23.76
N GLU A 134 18.58 5.26 -23.88
CA GLU A 134 19.46 5.41 -22.71
C GLU A 134 19.01 6.57 -21.81
N ARG A 135 18.65 7.74 -22.37
CA ARG A 135 18.17 8.88 -21.57
C ARG A 135 16.90 8.57 -20.79
N THR A 136 15.96 7.82 -21.37
CA THR A 136 14.73 7.42 -20.69
C THR A 136 14.98 6.37 -19.60
N ALA A 137 15.92 5.45 -19.79
CA ALA A 137 16.33 4.50 -18.76
C ALA A 137 16.93 5.19 -17.51
N TRP A 138 17.80 6.19 -17.71
CA TRP A 138 18.39 6.97 -16.61
C TRP A 138 17.36 7.83 -15.86
N ILE A 139 16.36 8.39 -16.55
CA ILE A 139 15.27 9.14 -15.91
C ILE A 139 14.42 8.20 -15.04
N VAL A 140 14.08 7.02 -15.54
CA VAL A 140 13.30 6.02 -14.79
C VAL A 140 14.08 5.51 -13.58
N ALA A 141 15.38 5.24 -13.73
CA ALA A 141 16.26 4.84 -12.64
C ALA A 141 16.37 5.94 -11.57
N GLY A 142 16.49 7.21 -11.98
CA GLY A 142 16.50 8.36 -11.07
C GLY A 142 15.19 8.53 -10.31
N LEU A 143 14.04 8.37 -10.97
CA LEU A 143 12.73 8.42 -10.34
C LEU A 143 12.51 7.26 -9.36
N LEU A 144 12.92 6.04 -9.71
CA LEU A 144 12.89 4.88 -8.80
C LEU A 144 13.80 5.09 -7.60
N GLY A 145 15.01 5.64 -7.81
CA GLY A 145 15.93 5.98 -6.72
C GLY A 145 15.34 7.02 -5.78
N ALA A 146 14.73 8.08 -6.32
CA ALA A 146 14.05 9.11 -5.53
C ALA A 146 12.84 8.54 -4.76
N LEU A 147 12.07 7.64 -5.37
CA LEU A 147 10.94 6.98 -4.72
C LEU A 147 11.40 6.04 -3.59
N CYS A 148 12.45 5.24 -3.82
CA CYS A 148 13.05 4.40 -2.79
C CYS A 148 13.62 5.23 -1.64
N LEU A 149 14.27 6.36 -1.93
CA LEU A 149 14.78 7.28 -0.92
C LEU A 149 13.63 7.93 -0.14
N ALA A 150 12.57 8.38 -0.80
CA ALA A 150 11.39 8.92 -0.14
C ALA A 150 10.71 7.87 0.76
N LEU A 151 10.62 6.62 0.30
CA LEU A 151 10.08 5.51 1.09
C LEU A 151 10.98 5.18 2.29
N LEU A 152 12.31 5.17 2.11
CA LEU A 152 13.27 4.98 3.20
C LEU A 152 13.14 6.09 4.25
N VAL A 153 13.06 7.36 3.81
CA VAL A 153 12.85 8.51 4.70
C VAL A 153 11.50 8.38 5.43
N ALA A 154 10.43 7.98 4.74
CA ALA A 154 9.12 7.76 5.37
C ALA A 154 9.15 6.61 6.41
N LEU A 155 9.90 5.54 6.14
CA LEU A 155 10.09 4.41 7.07
C LEU A 155 10.96 4.77 8.29
N LEU A 156 11.93 5.68 8.10
CA LEU A 156 12.76 6.24 9.17
C LEU A 156 12.02 7.31 10.00
N GLN A 157 11.09 8.06 9.37
CA GLN A 157 10.16 8.97 10.04
C GLN A 157 9.03 8.20 10.71
N ARG A 158 9.35 7.26 11.60
CA ARG A 158 8.34 6.67 12.49
C ARG A 158 7.66 7.81 13.25
N PRO A 159 6.31 7.85 13.30
CA PRO A 159 5.59 8.91 13.98
C PRO A 159 6.13 9.03 15.40
N ASP A 160 6.54 10.24 15.73
CA ASP A 160 7.35 10.59 16.89
C ASP A 160 6.59 10.28 18.20
N VAL A 161 6.73 9.03 18.65
CA VAL A 161 6.24 8.58 19.94
C VAL A 161 6.86 9.46 21.03
N ASP A 162 8.09 9.92 20.84
CA ASP A 162 8.81 10.79 21.76
C ASP A 162 8.16 12.18 21.83
N ALA A 163 7.72 12.78 20.73
CA ALA A 163 6.97 14.04 20.75
C ALA A 163 5.61 13.92 21.45
N ARG A 164 4.88 12.81 21.25
CA ARG A 164 3.62 12.58 21.97
C ARG A 164 3.87 12.36 23.46
N VAL A 165 4.88 11.58 23.81
CA VAL A 165 5.29 11.34 25.20
C VAL A 165 5.76 12.64 25.84
N ALA A 166 6.57 13.45 25.17
CA ALA A 166 7.05 14.76 25.65
C ALA A 166 5.88 15.68 26.03
N ARG A 167 4.88 15.83 25.16
CA ARG A 167 3.67 16.61 25.47
C ARG A 167 2.90 16.08 26.68
N VAL A 168 2.82 14.76 26.86
CA VAL A 168 2.15 14.15 28.02
C VAL A 168 2.95 14.41 29.30
N ARG A 169 4.29 14.33 29.24
CA ARG A 169 5.18 14.59 30.38
C ARG A 169 5.06 16.03 30.89
N GLU A 170 4.93 17.00 29.99
CA GLU A 170 4.74 18.42 30.33
C GLU A 170 3.36 18.72 30.93
N SER A 171 2.42 17.77 30.88
CA SER A 171 1.09 18.01 31.41
C SER A 171 1.10 18.19 32.94
N PRO A 172 0.19 19.02 33.50
CA PRO A 172 0.14 19.31 34.94
C PRO A 172 -0.08 18.09 35.85
N LEU A 173 -0.48 16.96 35.28
CA LEU A 173 -0.68 15.69 35.98
C LEU A 173 0.64 14.92 36.10
N TRP A 174 1.41 14.85 35.00
CA TRP A 174 2.61 14.03 34.90
C TRP A 174 3.87 14.79 35.33
N ALA A 175 4.01 16.08 35.00
CA ALA A 175 5.22 16.85 35.31
C ALA A 175 5.64 16.76 36.78
N PRO A 176 4.75 16.97 37.78
CA PRO A 176 5.16 16.89 39.19
C PRO A 176 5.55 15.47 39.64
N LEU A 177 5.02 14.44 38.98
CA LEU A 177 5.34 13.04 39.26
C LEU A 177 6.72 12.67 38.73
N LEU A 178 7.06 13.20 37.55
CA LEU A 178 8.28 12.89 36.83
C LEU A 178 9.46 13.77 37.27
N GLU A 179 9.22 14.97 37.77
CA GLU A 179 10.26 15.89 38.27
C GLU A 179 10.75 15.57 39.70
N ASP A 180 9.92 14.91 40.52
CA ASP A 180 10.28 14.53 41.90
C ASP A 180 11.45 13.51 41.93
N ALA A 181 12.17 13.32 43.03
CA ALA A 181 13.26 12.34 43.13
C ALA A 181 12.77 10.92 43.49
N LEU A 182 11.51 10.76 43.89
CA LEU A 182 10.99 9.48 44.36
C LEU A 182 10.81 8.46 43.22
N PRO A 183 11.06 7.16 43.50
CA PRO A 183 10.85 6.10 42.53
C PRO A 183 9.36 5.91 42.22
N ILE A 184 9.07 5.35 41.05
CA ILE A 184 7.70 5.14 40.57
C ILE A 184 7.35 3.65 40.74
N GLN A 185 6.22 3.37 41.38
CA GLN A 185 5.64 2.04 41.45
C GLN A 185 4.37 2.00 40.59
N LEU A 186 4.41 1.19 39.53
CA LEU A 186 3.29 0.95 38.65
C LEU A 186 2.53 -0.29 39.12
N VAL A 187 1.29 -0.09 39.56
CA VAL A 187 0.44 -1.15 40.10
C VAL A 187 -0.57 -1.60 39.05
N LEU A 188 -0.46 -2.86 38.66
CA LEU A 188 -1.37 -3.49 37.72
C LEU A 188 -2.52 -4.16 38.47
N GLY A 189 -3.75 -3.79 38.13
CA GLY A 189 -4.92 -4.49 38.64
C GLY A 189 -5.01 -5.91 38.10
N ASP A 190 -4.96 -6.87 39.01
CA ASP A 190 -5.19 -8.28 38.79
C ASP A 190 -6.45 -8.75 39.54
N TYR A 191 -6.87 -9.98 39.25
CA TYR A 191 -7.98 -10.65 39.89
C TYR A 191 -7.45 -11.82 40.71
N TYR A 192 -7.85 -11.88 41.97
CA TYR A 192 -7.58 -13.06 42.78
C TYR A 192 -8.66 -14.11 42.51
N ILE A 193 -8.25 -15.31 42.09
CA ILE A 193 -9.12 -16.43 41.78
C ILE A 193 -8.83 -17.57 42.73
N PHE A 194 -9.88 -18.15 43.31
CA PHE A 194 -9.80 -19.30 44.20
C PHE A 194 -10.78 -20.39 43.75
N GLY A 195 -10.63 -21.60 44.28
CA GLY A 195 -11.40 -22.77 43.87
C GLY A 195 -12.55 -23.05 44.82
N GLU A 196 -13.72 -23.41 44.29
CA GLU A 196 -14.77 -24.11 45.02
C GLU A 196 -14.50 -25.61 44.96
N THR A 197 -14.59 -26.26 46.11
CA THR A 197 -14.33 -27.69 46.31
C THR A 197 -15.59 -28.41 46.72
N ASP A 198 -15.63 -29.72 46.46
CA ASP A 198 -16.75 -30.58 46.82
C ASP A 198 -16.61 -31.27 48.18
N GLY A 199 -15.80 -30.69 49.07
CA GLY A 199 -15.47 -31.26 50.38
C GLY A 199 -14.46 -32.41 50.35
N SER A 200 -14.19 -33.01 49.17
CA SER A 200 -13.11 -34.00 49.00
C SER A 200 -11.74 -33.35 48.71
N GLY A 201 -11.71 -32.03 48.57
CA GLY A 201 -10.53 -31.24 48.18
C GLY A 201 -10.35 -31.11 46.67
N VAL A 202 -11.20 -31.74 45.84
CA VAL A 202 -11.19 -31.56 44.39
C VAL A 202 -11.85 -30.24 44.02
N VAL A 203 -11.13 -29.40 43.28
CA VAL A 203 -11.63 -28.11 42.78
C VAL A 203 -12.60 -28.34 41.62
N ARG A 204 -13.87 -27.97 41.80
CA ARG A 204 -14.90 -28.08 40.75
C ARG A 204 -15.06 -26.82 39.93
N ARG A 205 -14.85 -25.65 40.53
CA ARG A 205 -15.13 -24.37 39.90
C ARG A 205 -14.13 -23.31 40.35
N LEU A 206 -13.74 -22.43 39.42
CA LEU A 206 -12.99 -21.23 39.74
C LEU A 206 -13.94 -20.08 40.05
N ILE A 207 -13.67 -19.35 41.13
CA ILE A 207 -14.46 -18.24 41.60
C ILE A 207 -13.61 -16.97 41.59
N ARG A 208 -14.18 -15.91 41.02
CA ARG A 208 -13.72 -14.53 41.19
C ARG A 208 -14.79 -13.76 41.96
N ASP A 209 -14.59 -13.63 43.26
CA ASP A 209 -15.41 -12.79 44.14
C ASP A 209 -14.78 -11.39 44.23
N PHE A 210 -15.53 -10.33 43.90
CA PHE A 210 -15.06 -8.94 43.90
C PHE A 210 -14.61 -8.42 45.26
N GLU A 211 -15.08 -9.02 46.35
CA GLU A 211 -14.70 -8.62 47.71
C GLU A 211 -13.36 -9.24 48.14
N VAL A 212 -12.91 -10.31 47.47
CA VAL A 212 -11.63 -10.99 47.74
C VAL A 212 -10.62 -10.57 46.67
N ASN A 213 -9.61 -9.77 47.05
CA ASN A 213 -8.65 -9.20 46.10
C ASN A 213 -7.20 -9.60 46.39
N SER A 214 -6.97 -10.41 47.42
CA SER A 214 -5.67 -10.95 47.80
C SER A 214 -5.82 -12.25 48.57
N GLN A 215 -4.72 -12.98 48.71
CA GLN A 215 -4.64 -14.15 49.60
C GLN A 215 -5.07 -13.79 51.03
N GLN A 216 -4.59 -12.65 51.55
CA GLN A 216 -4.90 -12.18 52.90
C GLN A 216 -6.40 -11.92 53.09
N ASP A 217 -7.10 -11.38 52.08
CA ASP A 217 -8.55 -11.16 52.17
C ASP A 217 -9.31 -12.49 52.25
N LEU A 218 -8.85 -13.51 51.51
CA LEU A 218 -9.46 -14.85 51.53
C LEU A 218 -9.21 -15.55 52.87
N GLU A 219 -7.98 -15.49 53.38
CA GLU A 219 -7.61 -16.02 54.69
C GLU A 219 -8.43 -15.36 55.82
N GLN A 220 -8.63 -14.04 55.76
CA GLN A 220 -9.48 -13.32 56.72
C GLN A 220 -10.93 -13.82 56.68
N ARG A 221 -11.45 -14.16 55.50
CA ARG A 221 -12.79 -14.76 55.39
C ARG A 221 -12.86 -16.16 55.97
N PHE A 222 -11.84 -16.98 55.78
CA PHE A 222 -11.78 -18.31 56.39
C PHE A 222 -11.70 -18.25 57.91
N ILE A 223 -11.00 -17.23 58.44
CA ILE A 223 -10.96 -16.97 59.89
C ILE A 223 -12.35 -16.51 60.38
N ALA A 224 -13.03 -15.65 59.63
CA ALA A 224 -14.34 -15.13 60.00
C ALA A 224 -15.45 -16.20 59.92
N ASP A 225 -15.41 -17.07 58.93
CA ASP A 225 -16.31 -18.22 58.77
C ASP A 225 -15.52 -19.48 58.39
N PRO A 226 -15.19 -20.35 59.37
CA PRO A 226 -14.46 -21.59 59.14
C PRO A 226 -15.14 -22.58 58.19
N ARG A 227 -16.45 -22.45 57.92
CA ARG A 227 -17.15 -23.30 56.94
C ARG A 227 -16.71 -23.02 55.52
N LEU A 228 -16.27 -21.79 55.24
CA LEU A 228 -15.77 -21.41 53.92
C LEU A 228 -14.45 -22.14 53.61
N ALA A 229 -13.65 -22.47 54.62
CA ALA A 229 -12.38 -23.20 54.44
C ALA A 229 -12.57 -24.66 54.00
N THR A 230 -13.76 -25.25 54.21
CA THR A 230 -14.10 -26.60 53.70
C THR A 230 -14.74 -26.57 52.32
N GLN A 231 -15.30 -25.43 51.92
CA GLN A 231 -15.96 -25.24 50.63
C GLN A 231 -15.02 -24.64 49.59
N PHE A 232 -14.06 -23.82 50.00
CA PHE A 232 -13.15 -23.12 49.10
C PHE A 232 -11.69 -23.48 49.38
N ALA A 233 -10.92 -23.62 48.30
CA ALA A 233 -9.48 -23.82 48.34
C ALA A 233 -8.77 -22.59 47.79
N ASP A 234 -7.75 -22.13 48.51
CA ASP A 234 -6.85 -21.12 48.00
C ASP A 234 -5.92 -21.73 46.93
N LEU A 235 -6.03 -21.22 45.70
CA LEU A 235 -5.22 -21.65 44.57
C LEU A 235 -4.01 -20.76 44.33
N LYS A 236 -3.89 -19.64 45.06
CA LYS A 236 -2.86 -18.61 44.85
C LYS A 236 -2.78 -18.14 43.40
N LEU A 237 -3.94 -18.06 42.75
CA LEU A 237 -4.04 -17.76 41.33
C LEU A 237 -4.37 -16.29 41.11
N GLY A 238 -3.34 -15.52 40.76
CA GLY A 238 -3.50 -14.16 40.22
C GLY A 238 -3.78 -14.20 38.72
N TYR A 239 -4.86 -13.55 38.28
CA TYR A 239 -5.23 -13.43 36.88
C TYR A 239 -5.09 -11.98 36.42
N LEU A 240 -4.19 -11.75 35.45
CA LEU A 240 -3.98 -10.44 34.85
C LEU A 240 -4.84 -10.28 33.59
N PRO A 241 -5.76 -9.31 33.53
CA PRO A 241 -6.59 -9.11 32.34
C PRO A 241 -5.78 -8.52 31.18
N THR A 242 -6.15 -8.84 29.94
CA THR A 242 -5.51 -8.31 28.71
C THR A 242 -5.49 -6.77 28.67
N SER A 243 -6.50 -6.14 29.28
CA SER A 243 -6.55 -4.69 29.40
C SER A 243 -5.32 -4.14 30.13
N SER A 244 -4.80 -4.81 31.16
CA SER A 244 -3.60 -4.38 31.90
C SER A 244 -2.37 -4.29 31.00
N ALA A 245 -2.18 -5.26 30.08
CA ALA A 245 -1.11 -5.21 29.09
C ALA A 245 -1.26 -4.01 28.11
N GLN A 246 -2.49 -3.73 27.66
CA GLN A 246 -2.75 -2.56 26.80
C GLN A 246 -2.42 -1.24 27.51
N ALA A 247 -2.72 -1.16 28.81
CA ALA A 247 -2.35 0.01 29.59
C ALA A 247 -0.87 0.18 29.78
N LEU A 248 -0.16 -0.92 30.05
CA LEU A 248 1.28 -0.88 30.20
C LEU A 248 1.91 -0.28 28.94
N ARG A 249 1.43 -0.66 27.75
CA ARG A 249 1.88 -0.09 26.47
C ARG A 249 1.71 1.43 26.37
N GLU A 250 0.68 2.01 27.00
CA GLU A 250 0.40 3.46 26.95
C GLU A 250 1.17 4.25 28.01
N VAL A 251 1.32 3.70 29.22
CA VAL A 251 1.94 4.42 30.35
C VAL A 251 3.44 4.20 30.44
N LEU A 252 3.92 3.00 30.10
CA LEU A 252 5.32 2.63 30.28
C LEU A 252 6.27 3.60 29.57
N PRO A 253 6.05 4.03 28.30
CA PRO A 253 6.93 4.98 27.63
C PRO A 253 7.02 6.34 28.35
N VAL A 254 5.94 6.78 29.00
CA VAL A 254 5.90 8.07 29.73
C VAL A 254 6.73 8.01 31.00
N VAL A 255 6.66 6.90 31.74
CA VAL A 255 7.37 6.73 33.01
C VAL A 255 8.82 6.33 32.81
N THR A 256 9.16 5.49 31.82
CA THR A 256 10.55 5.07 31.56
C THR A 256 11.38 6.21 30.99
N ALA A 257 10.78 7.12 30.21
CA ALA A 257 11.45 8.32 29.70
C ALA A 257 11.88 9.31 30.82
N SER A 258 11.41 9.13 32.06
CA SER A 258 11.89 9.91 33.21
C SER A 258 13.26 9.50 33.72
N GLY A 259 13.79 8.33 33.30
CA GLY A 259 15.06 7.79 33.79
C GLY A 259 15.02 7.27 35.23
N LYS A 260 13.84 7.27 35.88
CA LYS A 260 13.66 6.75 37.24
C LYS A 260 13.56 5.24 37.26
N HIS A 261 13.86 4.65 38.42
CA HIS A 261 13.52 3.26 38.67
C HIS A 261 12.01 3.09 38.72
N VAL A 262 11.48 2.25 37.83
CA VAL A 262 10.05 1.92 37.75
C VAL A 262 9.88 0.47 38.20
N THR A 263 9.17 0.26 39.31
CA THR A 263 8.84 -1.07 39.81
C THR A 263 7.42 -1.44 39.43
N LEU A 264 7.23 -2.61 38.82
CA LEU A 264 5.91 -3.16 38.53
C LEU A 264 5.45 -4.04 39.70
N THR A 265 4.21 -3.90 40.15
CA THR A 265 3.64 -4.74 41.23
C THR A 265 2.19 -5.05 40.93
N LEU A 266 1.71 -6.25 41.28
CA LEU A 266 0.29 -6.59 41.18
C LEU A 266 -0.49 -5.91 42.30
N ALA A 267 -1.78 -5.65 42.08
CA ALA A 267 -2.63 -5.02 43.09
C ALA A 267 -2.82 -5.94 44.31
N SER A 268 -2.88 -7.25 44.09
CA SER A 268 -2.94 -8.28 45.13
C SER A 268 -1.69 -8.33 46.02
N GLU A 269 -0.54 -7.87 45.51
CA GLU A 269 0.77 -7.89 46.19
C GLU A 269 1.20 -6.51 46.72
N LEU A 270 0.35 -5.48 46.58
CA LEU A 270 0.70 -4.12 46.97
C LEU A 270 0.82 -3.99 48.50
N ASP A 271 2.03 -3.69 48.97
CA ASP A 271 2.29 -3.31 50.36
C ASP A 271 1.83 -1.85 50.60
N PRO A 272 0.89 -1.60 51.54
CA PRO A 272 0.46 -0.26 51.89
C PRO A 272 1.59 0.68 52.35
N SER A 273 2.70 0.15 52.86
CA SER A 273 3.83 0.95 53.34
C SER A 273 4.52 1.73 52.22
N THR A 274 4.54 1.18 51.00
CA THR A 274 5.25 1.77 49.84
C THR A 274 4.60 3.05 49.34
N ILE A 275 3.29 3.23 49.57
CA ILE A 275 2.54 4.46 49.22
C ILE A 275 3.16 5.71 49.87
N LYS A 276 3.86 5.54 51.00
CA LYS A 276 4.52 6.65 51.71
C LYS A 276 5.84 7.06 51.06
N THR A 277 6.54 6.15 50.38
CA THR A 277 7.92 6.34 49.90
C THR A 277 8.03 6.35 48.38
N THR A 278 6.99 5.93 47.65
CA THR A 278 7.00 5.85 46.18
C THR A 278 5.81 6.56 45.56
N HIS A 279 5.94 6.90 44.28
CA HIS A 279 4.84 7.38 43.46
C HIS A 279 4.05 6.20 42.91
N VAL A 280 2.83 5.99 43.42
CA VAL A 280 1.98 4.88 42.99
C VAL A 280 1.07 5.30 41.83
N ILE A 281 1.22 4.63 40.69
CA ILE A 281 0.31 4.75 39.55
C ILE A 281 -0.52 3.47 39.52
N TYR A 282 -1.84 3.59 39.69
CA TYR A 282 -2.74 2.45 39.76
C TYR A 282 -3.70 2.45 38.57
N ARG A 283 -3.91 1.28 37.95
CA ARG A 283 -5.00 1.09 36.98
C ARG A 283 -5.95 0.01 37.42
N LEU A 284 -7.23 0.38 37.48
CA LEU A 284 -8.32 -0.55 37.73
C LEU A 284 -8.54 -1.48 36.52
N PRO A 285 -8.75 -2.78 36.75
CA PRO A 285 -9.27 -3.68 35.73
C PRO A 285 -10.60 -3.15 35.22
N GLN A 286 -10.78 -3.06 33.90
CA GLN A 286 -12.11 -2.74 33.35
C GLN A 286 -13.04 -3.93 33.61
N LEU A 287 -14.11 -3.68 34.38
CA LEU A 287 -15.19 -4.65 34.57
C LEU A 287 -16.03 -4.73 33.28
N PRO A 288 -16.31 -5.93 32.75
CA PRO A 288 -17.21 -6.09 31.61
C PRO A 288 -18.63 -5.67 32.03
N GLY A 289 -19.23 -4.71 31.30
CA GLY A 289 -20.60 -4.23 31.55
C GLY A 289 -20.78 -2.71 31.50
N HIS A 290 -19.71 -1.92 31.41
CA HIS A 290 -19.79 -0.46 31.25
C HIS A 290 -19.20 -0.01 29.89
N ALA A 291 -19.70 -0.63 28.82
CA ALA A 291 -19.41 -0.22 27.44
C ALA A 291 -20.43 0.83 26.98
N ARG A 292 -20.31 2.08 27.45
CA ARG A 292 -20.86 3.24 26.74
C ARG A 292 -19.88 4.41 26.85
N GLY A 293 -19.25 4.71 25.71
CA GLY A 293 -18.49 5.95 25.50
C GLY A 293 -17.02 5.70 25.21
N HIS A 294 -16.63 5.93 23.95
CA HIS A 294 -15.24 6.04 23.53
C HIS A 294 -14.51 7.09 24.37
N GLY A 295 -13.49 6.65 25.10
CA GLY A 295 -12.64 7.50 25.92
C GLY A 295 -11.98 6.68 27.01
N VAL A 296 -10.73 6.26 26.79
CA VAL A 296 -9.90 5.60 27.79
C VAL A 296 -9.73 6.55 28.97
N ARG A 297 -10.55 6.39 30.02
CA ARG A 297 -10.49 7.20 31.23
C ARG A 297 -9.37 6.67 32.12
N TRP A 298 -8.20 7.30 31.99
CA TRP A 298 -7.09 7.13 32.91
C TRP A 298 -7.41 7.83 34.24
N LEU A 299 -7.61 7.04 35.30
CA LEU A 299 -7.66 7.54 36.67
C LEU A 299 -6.24 7.43 37.26
N ALA A 300 -5.39 8.41 36.95
CA ALA A 300 -4.12 8.58 37.66
C ALA A 300 -4.42 9.12 39.07
N LEU A 301 -4.71 8.22 40.00
CA LEU A 301 -4.83 8.55 41.41
C LEU A 301 -3.43 8.72 42.01
N CYS A 302 -2.91 9.95 41.97
CA CYS A 302 -1.75 10.32 42.78
C CYS A 302 -2.17 10.40 44.26
N LEU A 303 -2.22 9.23 44.91
CA LEU A 303 -2.72 9.03 46.28
C LEU A 303 -2.07 9.96 47.30
N ARG A 304 -0.80 10.32 47.11
CA ARG A 304 -0.05 11.18 48.05
C ARG A 304 -0.56 12.62 48.10
N ARG A 305 -1.09 13.18 47.00
CA ARG A 305 -1.65 14.55 46.97
C ARG A 305 -3.03 14.64 47.63
N ILE A 306 -3.77 13.52 47.69
CA ILE A 306 -5.04 13.39 48.41
C ILE A 306 -4.77 13.17 49.90
N LEU A 307 -3.83 12.28 50.25
CA LEU A 307 -3.52 11.93 51.65
C LEU A 307 -2.84 13.06 52.43
N ARG A 308 -2.02 13.91 51.80
CA ARG A 308 -1.42 15.08 52.50
C ARG A 308 -2.43 16.18 52.86
N ARG A 309 -3.65 16.16 52.32
CA ARG A 309 -4.64 17.24 52.49
C ARG A 309 -5.73 16.95 53.51
N ASP A 310 -5.77 15.76 54.09
CA ASP A 310 -6.88 15.32 54.93
C ASP A 310 -6.34 14.57 56.16
N HIS A 311 -6.42 15.20 57.34
CA HIS A 311 -5.84 14.69 58.60
C HIS A 311 -6.45 13.36 59.10
N ARG A 312 -7.50 12.84 58.44
CA ARG A 312 -8.20 11.59 58.80
C ARG A 312 -7.50 10.30 58.39
N TRP A 313 -6.44 10.35 57.57
CA TRP A 313 -5.82 9.16 56.96
C TRP A 313 -4.47 8.76 57.58
N ARG A 314 -4.29 8.98 58.88
CA ARG A 314 -3.02 8.70 59.59
C ARG A 314 -2.80 7.24 59.98
N ASP A 315 -3.85 6.41 60.00
CA ASP A 315 -3.74 5.03 60.46
C ASP A 315 -3.49 4.05 59.30
N GLY A 316 -2.35 3.36 59.34
CA GLY A 316 -1.77 2.65 58.19
C GLY A 316 -2.50 1.37 57.78
N SER A 317 -3.23 0.75 58.69
CA SER A 317 -4.04 -0.46 58.44
C SER A 317 -5.34 -0.14 57.71
N ASP A 318 -6.00 0.96 58.07
CA ASP A 318 -7.30 1.37 57.51
C ASP A 318 -7.16 2.02 56.12
N VAL A 319 -6.00 2.64 55.82
CA VAL A 319 -5.72 3.23 54.49
C VAL A 319 -5.59 2.14 53.42
N GLY A 320 -4.93 1.01 53.72
CA GLY A 320 -4.78 -0.10 52.78
C GLY A 320 -6.12 -0.74 52.43
N GLN A 321 -6.94 -1.07 53.44
CA GLN A 321 -8.29 -1.62 53.24
C GLN A 321 -9.27 -0.62 52.62
N ARG A 322 -9.20 0.67 52.97
CA ARG A 322 -10.07 1.71 52.36
C ARG A 322 -9.61 2.16 50.99
N CYS A 323 -8.32 2.12 50.66
CA CYS A 323 -7.86 2.33 49.29
C CYS A 323 -8.21 1.12 48.42
N ARG A 324 -8.07 -0.11 48.95
CA ARG A 324 -8.57 -1.35 48.32
C ARG A 324 -10.10 -1.30 48.12
N GLY A 325 -10.88 -0.88 49.13
CA GLY A 325 -12.34 -0.77 49.04
C GLY A 325 -12.85 0.45 48.24
N ALA A 326 -12.20 1.62 48.33
CA ALA A 326 -12.57 2.81 47.58
C ALA A 326 -12.17 2.72 46.11
N ALA A 327 -11.12 1.96 45.76
CA ALA A 327 -10.76 1.63 44.39
C ALA A 327 -11.88 0.87 43.66
N PHE A 328 -12.70 0.10 44.36
CA PHE A 328 -13.80 -0.68 43.78
C PHE A 328 -15.21 -0.08 44.04
N GLY A 329 -15.35 0.84 45.01
CA GLY A 329 -16.58 1.59 45.26
C GLY A 329 -16.74 2.83 44.37
N HIS A 330 -17.40 2.68 43.21
CA HIS A 330 -17.66 3.76 42.22
C HIS A 330 -18.25 5.06 42.83
N ARG A 331 -18.99 4.99 43.96
CA ARG A 331 -19.61 6.16 44.62
C ARG A 331 -18.65 7.00 45.47
N ALA A 332 -17.59 6.41 46.03
CA ALA A 332 -16.66 7.10 46.94
C ALA A 332 -15.65 7.94 46.15
N LEU A 333 -15.06 7.37 45.09
CA LEU A 333 -14.11 8.05 44.21
C LEU A 333 -14.75 9.17 43.37
N HIS A 334 -15.99 8.98 42.90
CA HIS A 334 -16.72 10.03 42.18
C HIS A 334 -17.04 11.23 43.08
N ARG A 335 -17.35 11.00 44.37
CA ARG A 335 -17.54 12.08 45.36
C ARG A 335 -16.23 12.81 45.69
N LEU A 336 -15.10 12.10 45.81
CA LEU A 336 -13.78 12.71 46.06
C LEU A 336 -13.31 13.58 44.88
N CYS A 337 -13.52 13.12 43.64
CA CYS A 337 -13.15 13.86 42.43
C CYS A 337 -14.03 15.12 42.21
N LEU A 338 -15.36 14.99 42.40
CA LEU A 338 -16.30 16.12 42.31
C LEU A 338 -16.12 17.15 43.45
N CYS A 339 -15.76 16.71 44.66
CA CYS A 339 -15.50 17.61 45.78
C CYS A 339 -14.22 18.46 45.55
N GLY A 340 -13.21 17.88 44.90
CA GLY A 340 -12.01 18.59 44.46
C GLY A 340 -12.28 19.63 43.36
N GLN A 341 -13.13 19.31 42.38
CA GLN A 341 -13.53 20.25 41.32
C GLN A 341 -14.41 21.40 41.83
N ARG A 342 -15.41 21.13 42.70
CA ARG A 342 -16.27 22.19 43.28
C ARG A 342 -15.50 23.16 44.18
N ARG A 343 -14.48 22.71 44.91
CA ARG A 343 -13.61 23.61 45.71
C ARG A 343 -12.68 24.47 44.85
N ARG A 344 -12.25 24.00 43.67
CA ARG A 344 -11.47 24.81 42.71
C ARG A 344 -12.33 25.90 42.05
N SER A 345 -13.58 25.61 41.69
CA SER A 345 -14.51 26.61 41.14
C SER A 345 -14.82 27.73 42.15
N ARG A 346 -14.98 27.41 43.45
CA ARG A 346 -15.20 28.43 44.49
C ARG A 346 -13.95 29.26 44.83
N ARG A 347 -12.74 28.70 44.73
CA ARG A 347 -11.50 29.48 44.95
C ARG A 347 -11.11 30.34 43.73
N GLY A 348 -11.40 29.90 42.51
CA GLY A 348 -11.22 30.72 41.30
C GLY A 348 -12.24 31.87 41.20
N ALA A 349 -13.46 31.69 41.74
CA ALA A 349 -14.46 32.75 41.80
C ALA A 349 -14.19 33.78 42.94
N ALA A 350 -13.44 33.42 43.98
CA ALA A 350 -13.15 34.31 45.11
C ALA A 350 -11.91 35.21 44.90
N SER A 351 -11.12 34.99 43.85
CA SER A 351 -9.94 35.81 43.51
C SER A 351 -10.17 36.81 42.36
N GLY A 352 -11.39 36.92 41.84
CA GLY A 352 -11.74 37.81 40.70
C GLY A 352 -12.55 39.05 41.05
N HIS A 353 -12.73 39.38 42.33
CA HIS A 353 -13.61 40.47 42.76
C HIS A 353 -13.07 41.27 43.95
N ARG A 354 -11.85 41.79 43.84
CA ARG A 354 -11.40 43.01 44.55
C ARG A 354 -10.32 43.71 43.72
N GLY A 355 -10.72 44.73 42.98
CA GLY A 355 -9.81 45.57 42.21
C GLY A 355 -10.47 46.14 40.96
N HIS A 356 -11.49 46.98 41.14
CA HIS A 356 -11.82 48.11 40.28
C HIS A 356 -13.05 48.83 40.85
N ALA A 357 -12.77 49.92 41.58
CA ALA A 357 -13.52 51.16 41.71
C ALA A 357 -12.77 52.00 42.75
#